data_AF-A0AB38R0Q9-F1
#
_entry.id   AF-A0AB38R0Q9-F1
#
_cell.length_a   1.000
_cell.length_b   1.000
_cell.length_c   1.000
_cell.angle_alpha   90.00
_cell.angle_beta   90.00
_cell.angle_gamma   90.00
#
_symmetry.space_group_name_H-M   'P 1'
#
loop_
_entity.id
_entity.type
_entity.pdbx_description
1 polymer ?
#
loop_
_entity_poly.entity_id
_entity_poly.type
_entity_poly.pdbx_seq_one_letter_code
_entity_poly.pdbx_strand_id
1 'polypeptide(L)'
;MRKIAFGLCVCFLILTAYSSQIFPAYADDHEKYKHKLEEDAGDWDEDDYDHEDEEEHKDRYHSEEYDWKNVMQEERTSVKREYWYKWSRSADLPDEYVATPISSRQTVPIYLESKAPLYTTAIPMQGQIFVPLEDTAEYLGASVIIYPNSQIGEIQLGDRHLIVKNGTRVVYENMRKTPMPLPVFSEKEKLYIPISVLANGLGFQVTWTEQQQIRIY
;
A
#
# COMPACT_ATOMS: atom_id res chain seq x y z
N MET A 1 -53.59 20.64 50.70
CA MET A 1 -54.09 21.53 49.62
C MET A 1 -52.90 22.21 48.95
N ARG A 2 -53.02 22.62 47.67
CA ARG A 2 -51.96 23.27 46.88
C ARG A 2 -51.67 24.69 47.39
N LYS A 3 -50.40 25.14 47.31
CA LYS A 3 -50.02 26.48 46.82
C LYS A 3 -48.71 26.34 46.02
N ILE A 4 -48.49 27.24 45.06
CA ILE A 4 -47.40 27.19 44.07
C ILE A 4 -46.80 28.60 43.94
N ALA A 5 -45.47 28.70 43.90
CA ALA A 5 -44.69 29.78 43.29
C ALA A 5 -43.33 29.15 42.90
N PHE A 6 -42.90 29.02 41.64
CA PHE A 6 -42.59 30.02 40.60
C PHE A 6 -41.51 31.04 41.00
N GLY A 7 -40.37 30.99 40.30
CA GLY A 7 -39.29 31.99 40.37
C GLY A 7 -38.06 31.64 39.54
N LEU A 8 -37.79 32.44 38.49
CA LEU A 8 -36.55 32.57 37.69
C LEU A 8 -36.13 31.33 36.85
N CYS A 9 -36.05 31.39 35.51
CA CYS A 9 -35.22 32.22 34.59
C CYS A 9 -33.80 31.64 34.40
N VAL A 10 -33.50 31.01 33.26
CA VAL A 10 -33.11 31.58 31.93
C VAL A 10 -31.57 31.58 31.76
N CYS A 11 -31.11 31.49 30.51
CA CYS A 11 -29.75 31.11 30.07
C CYS A 11 -29.46 29.59 30.26
N PHE A 12 -28.89 28.85 29.31
CA PHE A 12 -28.31 29.23 28.01
C PHE A 12 -29.05 28.60 26.81
N LEU A 13 -29.22 29.40 25.76
CA LEU A 13 -29.28 28.98 24.36
C LEU A 13 -28.17 29.74 23.61
N ILE A 14 -27.96 29.42 22.34
CA ILE A 14 -26.93 29.96 21.43
C ILE A 14 -25.53 29.36 21.65
N LEU A 15 -25.23 28.34 20.85
CA LEU A 15 -23.98 28.28 20.08
C LEU A 15 -24.22 27.45 18.82
N THR A 16 -24.78 28.10 17.80
CA THR A 16 -25.02 27.56 16.46
C THR A 16 -23.80 27.75 15.56
N ALA A 17 -23.80 27.06 14.41
CA ALA A 17 -22.90 27.29 13.28
C ALA A 17 -21.40 27.04 13.51
N TYR A 18 -21.02 25.75 13.55
CA TYR A 18 -19.81 25.32 12.84
C TYR A 18 -20.18 25.02 11.38
N SER A 19 -19.48 25.66 10.44
CA SER A 19 -19.82 25.65 9.02
C SER A 19 -19.23 24.45 8.28
N SER A 20 -20.08 23.49 7.93
CA SER A 20 -19.74 22.42 6.98
C SER A 20 -19.59 22.98 5.56
N GLN A 21 -18.42 23.55 5.22
CA GLN A 21 -18.07 23.83 3.83
C GLN A 21 -17.80 22.51 3.10
N ILE A 22 -18.86 21.90 2.57
CA ILE A 22 -18.77 20.76 1.67
C ILE A 22 -18.26 21.29 0.32
N PHE A 23 -16.96 21.17 0.09
CA PHE A 23 -16.37 21.28 -1.24
C PHE A 23 -16.57 19.93 -1.96
N PRO A 24 -17.39 19.85 -3.03
CA PRO A 24 -17.43 18.65 -3.85
C PRO A 24 -16.14 18.59 -4.68
N ALA A 25 -15.22 17.72 -4.27
CA ALA A 25 -14.06 17.38 -5.09
C ALA A 25 -14.55 16.63 -6.34
N TYR A 26 -14.58 17.32 -7.48
CA TYR A 26 -14.91 16.73 -8.78
C TYR A 26 -13.79 15.76 -9.17
N ALA A 27 -14.09 14.47 -9.18
CA ALA A 27 -13.19 13.42 -9.65
C ALA A 27 -13.45 13.16 -11.14
N ASP A 28 -12.99 14.08 -11.97
CA ASP A 28 -12.89 13.89 -13.41
C ASP A 28 -11.46 13.46 -13.75
N ASP A 29 -11.27 12.21 -14.18
CA ASP A 29 -10.17 11.89 -15.11
C ASP A 29 -10.32 10.55 -15.86
N HIS A 30 -10.11 10.64 -17.17
CA HIS A 30 -9.72 9.59 -18.14
C HIS A 30 -10.18 8.11 -17.98
N GLU A 31 -11.39 7.80 -18.50
CA GLU A 31 -11.70 6.45 -19.00
C GLU A 31 -11.13 6.23 -20.41
N LYS A 32 -10.06 5.42 -20.49
CA LYS A 32 -9.58 4.60 -21.62
C LYS A 32 -9.53 5.21 -23.05
N TYR A 33 -8.32 5.55 -23.49
CA TYR A 33 -7.93 5.17 -24.86
C TYR A 33 -7.81 3.64 -24.97
N LYS A 34 -8.46 3.05 -25.97
CA LYS A 34 -8.09 1.72 -26.51
C LYS A 34 -8.21 1.72 -28.03
N HIS A 35 -7.06 1.72 -28.70
CA HIS A 35 -7.00 1.22 -30.08
C HIS A 35 -7.44 -0.24 -30.12
N LYS A 36 -8.23 -0.60 -31.13
CA LYS A 36 -8.15 -1.91 -31.76
C LYS A 36 -8.33 -1.73 -33.26
N LEU A 37 -7.32 -2.16 -34.01
CA LEU A 37 -7.38 -2.33 -35.46
C LEU A 37 -8.06 -3.68 -35.79
N GLU A 38 -8.18 -3.97 -37.08
CA GLU A 38 -8.67 -5.23 -37.67
C GLU A 38 -10.19 -5.47 -37.53
N GLU A 39 -10.94 -4.99 -38.53
CA GLU A 39 -11.75 -5.88 -39.39
C GLU A 39 -11.45 -5.50 -40.86
N ASP A 40 -11.54 -6.47 -41.77
CA ASP A 40 -11.02 -6.40 -43.16
C ASP A 40 -12.10 -6.85 -44.15
N ALA A 41 -12.38 -6.02 -45.17
CA ALA A 41 -13.24 -6.32 -46.33
C ALA A 41 -13.11 -5.24 -47.43
N GLY A 42 -12.93 -5.66 -48.70
CA GLY A 42 -13.18 -4.83 -49.90
C GLY A 42 -14.68 -4.57 -50.10
N ASP A 43 -15.12 -3.63 -50.94
CA ASP A 43 -15.27 -3.75 -52.42
C ASP A 43 -16.06 -2.49 -52.88
N TRP A 44 -15.82 -1.69 -53.95
CA TRP A 44 -14.85 -1.53 -55.07
C TRP A 44 -14.65 -0.01 -55.35
N ASP A 45 -13.89 0.36 -56.41
CA ASP A 45 -13.96 1.50 -57.38
C ASP A 45 -14.68 2.83 -57.00
N GLU A 46 -14.25 4.05 -57.41
CA GLU A 46 -13.93 4.53 -58.78
C GLU A 46 -12.88 5.70 -58.82
N ASP A 47 -12.18 5.79 -59.98
CA ASP A 47 -11.66 6.94 -60.75
C ASP A 47 -10.53 7.93 -60.31
N ASP A 48 -9.66 8.21 -61.30
CA ASP A 48 -8.73 9.34 -61.58
C ASP A 48 -7.84 9.96 -60.46
N TYR A 49 -6.53 10.14 -60.67
CA TYR A 49 -5.91 10.86 -61.81
C TYR A 49 -4.49 10.37 -62.17
N ASP A 50 -4.14 10.48 -63.45
CA ASP A 50 -2.77 10.33 -63.95
C ASP A 50 -1.79 11.38 -63.40
N HIS A 51 -0.54 10.98 -63.19
CA HIS A 51 0.57 11.62 -63.91
C HIS A 51 1.82 10.74 -63.95
N GLU A 52 2.41 10.63 -65.14
CA GLU A 52 3.70 10.00 -65.41
C GLU A 52 4.87 10.86 -64.86
N ASP A 53 5.92 10.22 -64.33
CA ASP A 53 7.29 10.39 -64.83
C ASP A 53 8.26 9.39 -64.18
N GLU A 54 9.31 9.00 -64.91
CA GLU A 54 10.39 8.11 -64.48
C GLU A 54 11.52 8.88 -63.76
N GLU A 55 12.37 8.20 -62.98
CA GLU A 55 13.86 8.35 -62.99
C GLU A 55 14.54 7.41 -61.97
N GLU A 56 15.72 6.86 -62.31
CA GLU A 56 16.32 5.70 -61.61
C GLU A 56 17.57 6.02 -60.76
N HIS A 57 17.40 6.69 -59.61
CA HIS A 57 18.54 7.11 -58.77
C HIS A 57 19.05 6.05 -57.77
N LYS A 58 20.04 5.25 -58.20
CA LYS A 58 20.84 4.33 -57.36
C LYS A 58 22.04 5.01 -56.67
N ASP A 59 21.81 5.87 -55.69
CA ASP A 59 22.92 6.55 -54.99
C ASP A 59 23.42 5.81 -53.73
N ARG A 60 24.60 5.19 -53.87
CA ARG A 60 25.24 4.30 -52.89
C ARG A 60 26.12 5.05 -51.90
N TYR A 61 25.55 5.53 -50.80
CA TYR A 61 26.33 6.11 -49.71
C TYR A 61 26.87 5.06 -48.73
N HIS A 62 28.18 4.79 -48.82
CA HIS A 62 28.92 4.21 -47.70
C HIS A 62 28.97 5.22 -46.55
N SER A 63 28.55 4.80 -45.35
CA SER A 63 28.81 5.54 -44.11
C SER A 63 29.16 4.56 -42.99
N GLU A 64 30.46 4.51 -42.71
CA GLU A 64 31.12 4.14 -41.45
C GLU A 64 30.57 2.94 -40.65
N GLU A 65 31.33 1.84 -40.70
CA GLU A 65 31.22 0.68 -39.82
C GLU A 65 31.48 1.11 -38.36
N TYR A 66 30.41 1.34 -37.59
CA TYR A 66 30.50 1.63 -36.17
C TYR A 66 31.09 0.44 -35.40
N ASP A 67 32.37 0.54 -35.07
CA ASP A 67 33.11 -0.44 -34.29
C ASP A 67 32.61 -0.51 -32.84
N TRP A 68 31.53 -1.26 -32.60
CA TRP A 68 30.83 -1.39 -31.32
C TRP A 68 31.59 -2.22 -30.27
N LYS A 69 32.92 -2.07 -30.19
CA LYS A 69 33.79 -2.78 -29.25
C LYS A 69 33.44 -2.46 -27.79
N ASN A 70 32.69 -3.39 -27.20
CA ASN A 70 32.76 -3.76 -25.80
C ASN A 70 32.58 -2.63 -24.76
N VAL A 71 31.38 -2.04 -24.75
CA VAL A 71 30.76 -1.67 -23.46
C VAL A 71 29.56 -2.59 -23.20
N MET A 72 29.84 -3.89 -23.15
CA MET A 72 29.03 -4.84 -22.39
C MET A 72 29.24 -4.54 -20.90
N GLN A 73 28.68 -3.43 -20.44
CA GLN A 73 28.53 -3.17 -19.03
C GLN A 73 27.54 -4.21 -18.51
N GLU A 74 28.06 -5.22 -17.79
CA GLU A 74 27.23 -6.22 -17.13
C GLU A 74 26.22 -5.51 -16.23
N GLU A 75 24.95 -5.46 -16.66
CA GLU A 75 23.86 -5.13 -15.77
C GLU A 75 23.77 -6.22 -14.71
N ARG A 76 24.45 -5.98 -13.58
CA ARG A 76 24.35 -6.80 -12.38
C ARG A 76 22.95 -6.63 -11.82
N THR A 77 22.02 -7.42 -12.35
CA THR A 77 20.61 -7.50 -11.98
C THR A 77 20.51 -7.71 -10.47
N SER A 78 20.27 -6.61 -9.75
CA SER A 78 20.30 -6.57 -8.30
C SER A 78 19.02 -7.19 -7.75
N VAL A 79 19.03 -8.51 -7.58
CA VAL A 79 17.90 -9.33 -7.11
C VAL A 79 17.18 -8.63 -5.96
N LYS A 80 15.96 -8.18 -6.23
CA LYS A 80 15.18 -7.35 -5.34
C LYS A 80 14.51 -8.23 -4.28
N ARG A 81 15.11 -8.21 -3.08
CA ARG A 81 14.64 -8.99 -1.92
C ARG A 81 13.72 -8.19 -1.01
N GLU A 82 12.60 -8.80 -0.63
CA GLU A 82 11.74 -8.33 0.47
C GLU A 82 11.93 -9.21 1.72
N TYR A 83 11.86 -8.58 2.89
CA TYR A 83 12.24 -9.20 4.17
C TYR A 83 11.08 -9.14 5.16
N TRP A 84 10.82 -10.21 5.90
CA TRP A 84 9.71 -10.26 6.87
C TRP A 84 9.83 -9.25 8.03
N TYR A 85 11.03 -8.69 8.26
CA TYR A 85 11.36 -7.78 9.36
C TYR A 85 11.61 -6.31 8.94
N LYS A 86 11.72 -6.06 7.63
CA LYS A 86 12.04 -4.73 7.08
C LYS A 86 11.11 -4.41 5.92
N TRP A 87 10.29 -3.38 6.07
CA TRP A 87 9.37 -2.90 5.05
C TRP A 87 10.10 -2.02 4.02
N SER A 88 10.17 -2.48 2.77
CA SER A 88 10.85 -1.77 1.67
C SER A 88 10.20 -0.45 1.23
N ARG A 89 8.90 -0.26 1.48
CA ARG A 89 8.03 0.79 0.89
C ARG A 89 7.99 0.80 -0.66
N SER A 90 8.44 -0.27 -1.32
CA SER A 90 8.56 -0.35 -2.78
C SER A 90 7.25 -0.82 -3.44
N ALA A 91 6.93 -0.26 -4.63
CA ALA A 91 5.68 -0.51 -5.34
C ALA A 91 5.71 -1.85 -6.11
N ASP A 92 6.72 -1.98 -6.96
CA ASP A 92 7.04 -3.16 -7.75
C ASP A 92 7.22 -4.40 -6.85
N LEU A 93 6.89 -5.58 -7.36
CA LEU A 93 7.06 -6.84 -6.65
C LEU A 93 8.57 -7.13 -6.42
N PRO A 94 8.94 -7.87 -5.37
CA PRO A 94 10.28 -8.42 -5.24
C PRO A 94 10.46 -9.65 -6.13
N ASP A 95 11.71 -9.90 -6.56
CA ASP A 95 12.09 -11.12 -7.28
C ASP A 95 12.12 -12.32 -6.31
N GLU A 96 12.48 -12.07 -5.05
CA GLU A 96 12.65 -13.08 -4.01
C GLU A 96 12.10 -12.56 -2.67
N TYR A 97 11.30 -13.39 -2.00
CA TYR A 97 10.91 -13.17 -0.61
C TYR A 97 11.81 -14.01 0.30
N VAL A 98 12.49 -13.37 1.25
CA VAL A 98 13.38 -14.07 2.19
C VAL A 98 12.56 -14.93 3.16
N ALA A 99 13.03 -16.16 3.40
CA ALA A 99 12.35 -17.13 4.25
C ALA A 99 12.04 -16.58 5.66
N THR A 100 10.84 -16.87 6.16
CA THR A 100 10.44 -16.55 7.53
C THR A 100 11.07 -17.54 8.52
N PRO A 101 11.39 -17.11 9.75
CA PRO A 101 11.89 -17.99 10.81
C PRO A 101 10.85 -19.00 11.34
N ILE A 102 9.59 -18.89 10.88
CA ILE A 102 8.49 -19.80 11.15
C ILE A 102 7.88 -20.26 9.82
N SER A 103 7.52 -21.54 9.72
CA SER A 103 6.97 -22.17 8.50
C SER A 103 5.46 -22.42 8.57
N SER A 104 4.85 -22.32 9.75
CA SER A 104 3.42 -22.54 9.98
C SER A 104 2.85 -21.50 10.96
N ARG A 105 1.51 -21.44 11.02
CA ARG A 105 0.78 -20.63 12.00
C ARG A 105 1.03 -21.15 13.41
N GLN A 106 1.45 -20.26 14.31
CA GLN A 106 1.62 -20.58 15.73
C GLN A 106 1.51 -19.34 16.63
N THR A 107 1.28 -19.55 17.92
CA THR A 107 1.34 -18.47 18.92
C THR A 107 2.81 -18.17 19.23
N VAL A 108 3.21 -16.90 19.13
CA VAL A 108 4.57 -16.43 19.46
C VAL A 108 4.51 -15.31 20.49
N PRO A 109 5.52 -15.17 21.37
CA PRO A 109 5.67 -13.98 22.19
C PRO A 109 6.31 -12.84 21.39
N ILE A 110 5.69 -11.67 21.43
CA ILE A 110 6.26 -10.39 21.03
C ILE A 110 6.74 -9.68 22.30
N TYR A 111 8.01 -9.29 22.33
CA TYR A 111 8.59 -8.50 23.42
C TYR A 111 8.88 -7.06 22.95
N LEU A 112 8.47 -6.10 23.79
CA LEU A 112 8.90 -4.71 23.79
C LEU A 112 9.51 -4.42 25.17
N GLU A 113 10.70 -3.82 25.24
CA GLU A 113 11.62 -3.93 26.40
C GLU A 113 11.01 -3.69 27.79
N SER A 114 10.07 -2.75 27.90
CA SER A 114 9.46 -2.31 29.16
C SER A 114 8.13 -2.99 29.52
N LYS A 115 7.67 -3.97 28.73
CA LYS A 115 6.36 -4.62 28.90
C LYS A 115 6.48 -6.13 29.06
N ALA A 116 5.50 -6.75 29.72
CA ALA A 116 5.29 -8.20 29.63
C ALA A 116 5.05 -8.62 28.16
N PRO A 117 5.41 -9.83 27.71
CA PRO A 117 5.25 -10.22 26.31
C PRO A 117 3.78 -10.36 25.90
N LEU A 118 3.44 -9.86 24.71
CA LEU A 118 2.18 -10.17 24.03
C LEU A 118 2.29 -11.55 23.38
N TYR A 119 1.48 -12.51 23.82
CA TYR A 119 1.32 -13.79 23.12
C TYR A 119 0.25 -13.64 22.04
N THR A 120 0.65 -13.72 20.76
CA THR A 120 -0.27 -13.54 19.63
C THR A 120 -0.04 -14.54 18.50
N THR A 121 -1.03 -14.70 17.61
CA THR A 121 -0.96 -15.63 16.48
C THR A 121 -0.12 -15.02 15.35
N ALA A 122 1.06 -15.57 15.13
CA ALA A 122 1.87 -15.26 13.95
C ALA A 122 1.53 -16.20 12.79
N ILE A 123 1.35 -15.63 11.60
CA ILE A 123 1.02 -16.36 10.37
C ILE A 123 2.10 -16.04 9.32
N PRO A 124 3.00 -16.98 8.97
CA PRO A 124 3.89 -16.80 7.84
C PRO A 124 3.11 -16.92 6.52
N MET A 125 3.31 -15.96 5.62
CA MET A 125 2.77 -15.98 4.28
C MET A 125 3.72 -15.25 3.34
N GLN A 126 4.16 -15.92 2.25
CA GLN A 126 5.02 -15.37 1.20
C GLN A 126 6.19 -14.52 1.74
N GLY A 127 6.99 -15.09 2.66
CA GLY A 127 8.16 -14.44 3.26
C GLY A 127 7.86 -13.16 4.05
N GLN A 128 6.64 -13.01 4.59
CA GLN A 128 6.27 -12.04 5.61
C GLN A 128 5.65 -12.76 6.81
N ILE A 129 5.76 -12.17 8.01
CA ILE A 129 4.99 -12.60 9.19
C ILE A 129 3.83 -11.64 9.38
N PHE A 130 2.62 -12.18 9.38
CA PHE A 130 1.40 -11.46 9.73
C PHE A 130 1.05 -11.62 11.21
N VAL A 131 0.53 -10.56 11.80
CA VAL A 131 0.05 -10.49 13.19
C VAL A 131 -1.29 -9.74 13.25
N PRO A 132 -2.14 -9.96 14.26
CA PRO A 132 -3.35 -9.16 14.47
C PRO A 132 -2.97 -7.69 14.66
N LEU A 133 -3.54 -6.83 13.82
CA LEU A 133 -3.21 -5.41 13.74
C LEU A 133 -3.48 -4.69 15.06
N GLU A 134 -4.69 -4.85 15.59
CA GLU A 134 -5.20 -4.17 16.78
C GLU A 134 -4.38 -4.55 18.02
N ASP A 135 -4.40 -5.83 18.41
CA ASP A 135 -3.64 -6.41 19.54
C ASP A 135 -2.16 -5.98 19.54
N THR A 136 -1.52 -5.97 18.36
CA THR A 136 -0.10 -5.65 18.24
C THR A 136 0.15 -4.14 18.29
N ALA A 137 -0.69 -3.32 17.67
CA ALA A 137 -0.55 -1.87 17.67
C ALA A 137 -0.79 -1.28 19.09
N GLU A 138 -1.82 -1.75 19.79
CA GLU A 138 -2.05 -1.40 21.20
C GLU A 138 -0.88 -1.83 22.09
N TYR A 139 -0.32 -3.02 21.85
CA TYR A 139 0.87 -3.48 22.55
C TYR A 139 2.11 -2.61 22.30
N LEU A 140 2.26 -2.05 21.09
CA LEU A 140 3.28 -1.03 20.79
C LEU A 140 2.98 0.34 21.41
N GLY A 141 1.79 0.53 22.00
CA GLY A 141 1.36 1.76 22.66
C GLY A 141 0.66 2.75 21.74
N ALA A 142 0.29 2.33 20.52
CA ALA A 142 -0.53 3.13 19.62
C ALA A 142 -2.01 3.07 20.03
N SER A 143 -2.77 4.13 19.77
CA SER A 143 -4.23 4.08 19.76
C SER A 143 -4.73 3.55 18.42
N VAL A 144 -5.72 2.65 18.44
CA VAL A 144 -6.30 2.02 17.25
C VAL A 144 -7.78 2.38 17.12
N ILE A 145 -8.25 2.60 15.90
CA ILE A 145 -9.67 2.63 15.56
C ILE A 145 -9.90 1.65 14.41
N ILE A 146 -10.75 0.63 14.65
CA ILE A 146 -11.22 -0.29 13.61
C ILE A 146 -12.59 0.19 13.12
N TYR A 147 -12.72 0.35 11.81
CA TYR A 147 -13.98 0.63 11.12
C TYR A 147 -14.53 -0.67 10.51
N PRO A 148 -15.39 -1.43 11.21
CA PRO A 148 -15.73 -2.80 10.82
C PRO A 148 -16.42 -2.88 9.45
N ASN A 149 -17.31 -1.94 9.13
CA ASN A 149 -18.07 -1.95 7.88
C ASN A 149 -17.20 -1.69 6.63
N SER A 150 -16.12 -0.91 6.76
CA SER A 150 -15.19 -0.60 5.67
C SER A 150 -13.93 -1.47 5.68
N GLN A 151 -13.73 -2.25 6.76
CA GLN A 151 -12.53 -3.05 7.06
C GLN A 151 -11.25 -2.20 6.97
N ILE A 152 -11.30 -1.02 7.58
CA ILE A 152 -10.18 -0.07 7.72
C ILE A 152 -9.67 -0.11 9.16
N GLY A 153 -8.35 -0.08 9.33
CA GLY A 153 -7.69 0.17 10.62
C GLY A 153 -6.91 1.48 10.55
N GLU A 154 -7.16 2.37 11.52
CA GLU A 154 -6.45 3.63 11.74
C GLU A 154 -5.63 3.50 13.02
N ILE A 155 -4.34 3.84 12.96
CA ILE A 155 -3.37 3.61 14.03
C ILE A 155 -2.53 4.88 14.24
N GLN A 156 -2.50 5.40 15.46
CA GLN A 156 -1.75 6.62 15.83
C GLN A 156 -0.78 6.36 17.00
N LEU A 157 0.48 6.76 16.84
CA LEU A 157 1.50 6.76 17.90
C LEU A 157 2.34 8.04 17.80
N GLY A 158 2.13 8.99 18.72
CA GLY A 158 2.82 10.28 18.68
C GLY A 158 2.50 11.05 17.41
N ASP A 159 3.52 11.33 16.58
CA ASP A 159 3.44 11.96 15.26
C ASP A 159 3.23 10.98 14.10
N ARG A 160 3.18 9.67 14.38
CA ARG A 160 3.08 8.60 13.39
C ARG A 160 1.64 8.13 13.22
N HIS A 161 1.17 8.17 11.99
CA HIS A 161 -0.18 7.81 11.58
C HIS A 161 -0.12 6.74 10.48
N LEU A 162 -0.82 5.62 10.66
CA LEU A 162 -1.00 4.59 9.63
C LEU A 162 -2.50 4.36 9.40
N ILE A 163 -2.97 4.45 8.16
CA ILE A 163 -4.31 3.96 7.77
C ILE A 163 -4.16 2.81 6.79
N VAL A 164 -4.72 1.64 7.08
CA VAL A 164 -4.73 0.47 6.20
C VAL A 164 -6.13 -0.02 5.90
N LYS A 165 -6.31 -0.69 4.75
CA LYS A 165 -7.57 -1.34 4.38
C LYS A 165 -7.37 -2.79 3.98
N ASN A 166 -8.26 -3.66 4.44
CA ASN A 166 -8.36 -5.07 4.04
C ASN A 166 -8.39 -5.22 2.50
N GLY A 167 -7.69 -6.23 1.99
CA GLY A 167 -7.55 -6.53 0.56
C GLY A 167 -6.55 -5.63 -0.19
N THR A 168 -5.91 -4.65 0.46
CA THR A 168 -5.04 -3.67 -0.22
C THR A 168 -3.56 -3.79 0.16
N ARG A 169 -2.66 -3.67 -0.82
CA ARG A 169 -1.20 -3.50 -0.65
C ARG A 169 -0.82 -2.02 -0.40
N VAL A 170 -1.65 -1.26 0.31
CA VAL A 170 -1.45 0.18 0.55
C VAL A 170 -1.69 0.53 2.01
N VAL A 171 -0.76 1.30 2.57
CA VAL A 171 -0.92 2.03 3.84
C VAL A 171 -0.79 3.53 3.57
N TYR A 172 -1.58 4.36 4.22
CA TYR A 172 -1.35 5.80 4.27
C TYR A 172 -0.47 6.10 5.48
N GLU A 173 0.83 6.26 5.25
CA GLU A 173 1.83 6.60 6.26
C GLU A 173 1.94 8.12 6.35
N ASN A 174 1.51 8.70 7.47
CA ASN A 174 1.38 10.15 7.65
C ASN A 174 0.64 10.81 6.46
N MET A 175 -0.52 10.25 6.12
CA MET A 175 -1.35 10.57 4.94
C MET A 175 -0.73 10.29 3.55
N ARG A 176 0.56 9.93 3.46
CA ARG A 176 1.19 9.53 2.19
C ARG A 176 0.87 8.09 1.84
N LYS A 177 0.19 7.90 0.70
CA LYS A 177 -0.04 6.58 0.07
C LYS A 177 1.30 5.87 -0.16
N THR A 178 1.54 4.78 0.57
CA THR A 178 2.82 4.07 0.61
C THR A 178 2.58 2.55 0.38
N PRO A 179 3.29 1.89 -0.55
CA PRO A 179 3.10 0.47 -0.86
C PRO A 179 3.46 -0.48 0.29
N MET A 180 2.72 -1.59 0.42
CA MET A 180 3.03 -2.73 1.30
C MET A 180 3.49 -3.95 0.49
N PRO A 181 4.32 -4.86 1.07
CA PRO A 181 4.78 -6.05 0.37
C PRO A 181 3.61 -6.99 0.03
N LEU A 182 2.71 -7.22 0.98
CA LEU A 182 1.52 -8.06 0.86
C LEU A 182 0.28 -7.35 1.41
N PRO A 183 -0.93 -7.70 0.98
CA PRO A 183 -2.14 -7.02 1.42
C PRO A 183 -2.52 -7.37 2.87
N VAL A 184 -3.12 -6.43 3.59
CA VAL A 184 -3.85 -6.73 4.84
C VAL A 184 -5.01 -7.68 4.52
N PHE A 185 -5.22 -8.70 5.35
CA PHE A 185 -6.37 -9.59 5.25
C PHE A 185 -7.21 -9.56 6.54
N SER A 186 -8.41 -10.13 6.51
CA SER A 186 -9.29 -10.28 7.68
C SER A 186 -9.57 -11.75 7.95
N GLU A 187 -9.36 -12.22 9.19
CA GLU A 187 -9.74 -13.56 9.65
C GLU A 187 -10.38 -13.45 11.04
N LYS A 188 -11.55 -14.09 11.23
CA LYS A 188 -12.30 -14.07 12.51
C LYS A 188 -12.46 -12.65 13.05
N GLU A 189 -12.93 -11.77 12.18
CA GLU A 189 -13.22 -10.35 12.45
C GLU A 189 -11.99 -9.47 12.78
N LYS A 190 -10.78 -10.05 12.93
CA LYS A 190 -9.52 -9.31 13.11
C LYS A 190 -8.80 -9.06 11.79
N LEU A 191 -8.30 -7.83 11.63
CA LEU A 191 -7.37 -7.48 10.56
C LEU A 191 -5.95 -8.02 10.90
N TYR A 192 -5.28 -8.58 9.89
CA TYR A 192 -3.90 -9.06 9.96
C TYR A 192 -3.01 -8.25 9.01
N ILE A 193 -1.87 -7.79 9.52
CA ILE A 193 -0.91 -6.93 8.82
C ILE A 193 0.50 -7.52 8.88
N PRO A 194 1.36 -7.35 7.86
CA PRO A 194 2.78 -7.70 7.97
C PRO A 194 3.43 -6.91 9.11
N ILE A 195 4.10 -7.61 10.03
CA ILE A 195 4.69 -6.99 11.22
C ILE A 195 5.77 -5.96 10.87
N SER A 196 6.50 -6.18 9.77
CA SER A 196 7.42 -5.23 9.14
C SER A 196 6.76 -3.87 8.91
N VAL A 197 5.59 -3.82 8.27
CA VAL A 197 4.85 -2.58 7.98
C VAL A 197 4.41 -1.91 9.28
N LEU A 198 3.76 -2.66 10.17
CA LEU A 198 3.21 -2.09 11.41
C LEU A 198 4.32 -1.50 12.29
N ALA A 199 5.34 -2.29 12.61
CA ALA A 199 6.44 -1.86 13.46
C ALA A 199 7.27 -0.75 12.81
N ASN A 200 7.71 -0.92 11.55
CA ASN A 200 8.59 0.09 10.92
C ASN A 200 7.85 1.39 10.55
N GLY A 201 6.53 1.36 10.38
CA GLY A 201 5.70 2.57 10.25
C GLY A 201 5.57 3.30 11.59
N LEU A 202 5.28 2.55 12.67
CA LEU A 202 5.26 3.07 14.05
C LEU A 202 6.66 3.39 14.62
N GLY A 203 7.74 3.12 13.87
CA GLY A 203 9.10 3.59 14.13
C GLY A 203 10.06 2.55 14.69
N PHE A 204 9.56 1.37 15.01
CA PHE A 204 10.34 0.29 15.63
C PHE A 204 11.00 -0.62 14.59
N GLN A 205 12.11 -1.24 15.00
CA GLN A 205 12.76 -2.34 14.28
C GLN A 205 12.17 -3.68 14.74
N VAL A 206 12.19 -4.69 13.87
CA VAL A 206 11.74 -6.05 14.19
C VAL A 206 12.93 -7.00 14.08
N THR A 207 13.05 -7.92 15.03
CA THR A 207 14.06 -9.00 15.02
C THR A 207 13.45 -10.31 15.51
N TRP A 208 14.11 -11.43 15.21
CA TRP A 208 13.75 -12.77 15.68
C TRP A 208 14.88 -13.34 16.52
N THR A 209 14.55 -14.07 17.58
CA THR A 209 15.56 -14.73 18.44
C THR A 209 15.54 -16.25 18.32
N GLU A 210 16.66 -16.87 18.70
CA GLU A 210 16.82 -18.33 18.73
C GLU A 210 15.76 -19.03 19.60
N GLN A 211 15.22 -18.32 20.61
CA GLN A 211 14.16 -18.82 21.50
C GLN A 211 12.75 -18.70 20.89
N GLN A 212 12.66 -18.53 19.56
CA GLN A 212 11.42 -18.41 18.78
C GLN A 212 10.54 -17.21 19.17
N GLN A 213 11.19 -16.06 19.40
CA GLN A 213 10.54 -14.84 19.88
C GLN A 213 10.64 -13.73 18.84
N ILE A 214 9.61 -12.89 18.76
CA ILE A 214 9.69 -11.60 18.09
C ILE A 214 10.16 -10.57 19.11
N ARG A 215 11.16 -9.76 18.75
CA ARG A 215 11.57 -8.59 19.54
C ARG A 215 11.45 -7.31 18.74
N ILE A 216 10.94 -6.28 19.41
CA ILE A 216 10.66 -4.97 18.83
C ILE A 216 11.38 -3.91 19.67
N TYR A 217 12.03 -2.97 18.96
CA TYR A 217 12.96 -1.96 19.49
C TYR A 217 12.73 -0.61 18.83
#